data_AF-A0ABD7PJQ0-F1
#
_entry.id   AF-A0ABD7PJQ0-F1
#
_cell.length_a   1.000
_cell.length_b   1.000
_cell.length_c   1.000
_cell.angle_alpha   90.00
_cell.angle_beta   90.00
_cell.angle_gamma   90.00
#
_symmetry.space_group_name_H-M   'P 1'
#
loop_
_entity.id
_entity.type
_entity.pdbx_description
1 polymer ?
#
loop_
_entity_poly.entity_id
_entity_poly.type
_entity_poly.pdbx_seq_one_letter_code
_entity_poly.pdbx_strand_id
1 'polypeptide(L)' 'MHRVNNNVSQKDRYSIPFFYSPNPDAIIDAISTCVTPESPLQFVTCTAAEHIGEIFRRSYSLAKTA' A
#
# COMPACT_ATOMS: atom_id res chain seq x y z
N MET A 1 1.57 -2.39 -11.59
CA MET A 1 2.38 -3.50 -11.04
C MET A 1 3.82 -3.33 -11.52
N HIS A 2 4.80 -3.33 -10.62
CA HIS A 2 6.23 -3.30 -10.98
C HIS A 2 6.90 -4.61 -10.49
N ARG A 3 7.96 -5.05 -11.17
CA ARG A 3 8.77 -6.20 -10.72
C ARG A 3 10.25 -5.94 -10.99
N VAL A 4 11.10 -6.56 -10.20
CA VAL A 4 12.54 -6.65 -10.46
C VAL A 4 12.83 -8.08 -10.92
N ASN A 5 13.40 -8.22 -12.13
CA ASN A 5 13.90 -9.50 -12.62
C ASN A 5 15.40 -9.56 -12.40
N ASN A 6 15.87 -10.50 -11.59
CA ASN A 6 17.29 -10.70 -11.37
C ASN A 6 17.80 -11.91 -12.17
N ASN A 7 17.68 -11.84 -13.50
CA ASN A 7 17.83 -13.04 -14.34
C ASN A 7 19.27 -13.30 -14.86
N VAL A 8 20.27 -12.44 -14.57
CA VAL A 8 21.64 -12.60 -15.13
C VAL A 8 22.76 -12.01 -14.25
N SER A 9 22.52 -11.68 -12.98
CA SER A 9 23.48 -10.90 -12.19
C SER A 9 24.44 -11.78 -11.38
N GLN A 10 25.62 -12.09 -11.93
CA GLN A 10 26.79 -12.55 -11.13
C GLN A 10 27.45 -11.38 -10.37
N LYS A 11 26.63 -10.40 -9.96
CA LYS A 11 27.04 -9.15 -9.33
C LYS A 11 26.05 -8.79 -8.24
N ASP A 12 26.57 -8.10 -7.22
CA ASP A 12 25.74 -7.57 -6.15
C ASP A 12 24.81 -6.47 -6.66
N ARG A 13 23.57 -6.49 -6.19
CA ARG A 13 22.58 -5.46 -6.44
C ARG A 13 22.04 -4.94 -5.13
N TYR A 14 22.27 -3.67 -4.86
CA TYR A 14 21.78 -2.98 -3.67
C TYR A 14 20.52 -2.18 -4.00
N SER A 15 19.57 -2.14 -3.07
CA SER A 15 18.36 -1.33 -3.18
C SER A 15 17.97 -0.84 -1.78
N ILE A 16 17.81 0.47 -1.65
CA ILE A 16 17.48 1.13 -0.38
C ILE A 16 16.26 2.00 -0.63
N PRO A 17 15.03 1.45 -0.56
CA PRO A 17 13.83 2.23 -0.77
C PRO A 17 13.50 3.09 0.45
N PHE A 18 13.00 4.30 0.19
CA PHE A 18 12.33 5.13 1.18
C PHE A 18 10.85 5.23 0.79
N PHE A 19 9.97 4.73 1.65
CA PHE A 19 8.53 4.82 1.45
C PHE A 19 7.96 5.94 2.30
N TYR A 20 7.43 6.98 1.64
CA TYR A 20 6.78 8.07 2.34
C TYR A 20 5.34 7.69 2.68
N SER A 21 4.96 7.87 3.94
CA SER A 21 3.61 7.59 4.45
C SER A 21 3.01 8.84 5.09
N PRO A 22 1.68 9.00 5.08
CA PRO A 22 1.01 10.05 5.84
C PRO A 22 1.26 9.93 7.35
N ASN A 23 0.92 10.99 8.10
CA ASN A 23 0.79 10.89 9.56
C ASN A 23 -0.21 9.77 9.91
N PRO A 24 0.08 8.88 10.89
CA PRO A 24 -0.83 7.82 11.32
C PRO A 24 -2.30 8.24 11.51
N ASP A 25 -2.53 9.43 12.06
CA ASP A 25 -3.87 9.97 12.35
C ASP A 25 -4.54 10.65 11.15
N ALA A 26 -3.85 10.73 10.01
CA ALA A 26 -4.40 11.35 8.81
C ALA A 26 -5.61 10.56 8.30
N ILE A 27 -6.71 11.26 8.06
CA ILE A 27 -7.93 10.70 7.45
C ILE A 27 -7.69 10.49 5.97
N ILE A 28 -7.86 9.24 5.53
CA ILE A 28 -7.91 8.83 4.12
C ILE A 28 -9.39 8.73 3.73
N ASP A 29 -9.81 9.67 2.90
CA ASP A 29 -11.15 9.70 2.31
C ASP A 29 -11.07 10.02 0.81
N ALA A 30 -12.15 9.75 0.08
CA ALA A 30 -12.25 10.19 -1.30
C ALA A 30 -12.27 11.71 -1.37
N ILE A 31 -11.46 12.27 -2.27
CA ILE A 31 -11.53 13.71 -2.59
C ILE A 31 -12.94 13.99 -3.12
N SER A 32 -13.57 15.07 -2.65
CA SER A 32 -14.96 15.38 -2.97
C SER A 32 -15.25 15.48 -4.47
N THR A 33 -14.28 15.94 -5.27
CA THR A 33 -14.40 16.03 -6.73
C THR A 33 -14.31 14.68 -7.45
N CYS A 34 -13.95 13.61 -6.74
CA CYS A 34 -13.89 12.24 -7.27
C CYS A 34 -15.16 11.42 -6.98
N VAL A 35 -16.13 11.98 -6.24
CA VAL A 35 -17.40 11.32 -5.91
C VAL A 35 -18.52 12.00 -6.68
N THR A 36 -19.11 11.28 -7.64
CA THR A 36 -20.25 11.75 -8.44
C THR A 36 -21.38 10.70 -8.43
N PRO A 37 -22.59 11.03 -8.89
CA PRO A 37 -23.66 10.04 -9.02
C PRO A 37 -23.26 8.84 -9.90
N GLU A 38 -22.46 9.07 -10.93
CA GLU A 38 -21.97 8.06 -11.87
C GLU A 38 -20.73 7.31 -11.34
N SER A 39 -20.00 7.91 -10.40
CA SER A 39 -18.84 7.33 -9.73
C SER A 39 -18.97 7.51 -8.21
N PRO A 40 -19.80 6.69 -7.56
CA PRO A 40 -20.05 6.81 -6.13
C PRO A 40 -18.83 6.39 -5.30
N LEU A 41 -18.85 6.75 -4.02
CA LEU A 41 -17.83 6.35 -3.05
C LEU A 41 -17.71 4.83 -2.99
N GLN A 42 -16.50 4.31 -3.24
CA GLN A 42 -16.25 2.86 -3.29
C GLN A 42 -15.65 2.29 -2.00
N PHE A 43 -15.00 3.14 -1.20
CA PHE A 43 -14.24 2.72 -0.03
C PHE A 43 -14.68 3.52 1.19
N VAL A 44 -14.68 2.87 2.35
CA VAL A 44 -14.98 3.51 3.63
C VAL A 44 -13.78 4.35 4.07
N THR A 45 -14.07 5.54 4.60
CA THR A 45 -13.09 6.42 5.22
C THR A 45 -12.35 5.70 6.36
N CYS A 46 -11.03 5.84 6.41
CA CYS A 46 -10.19 5.27 7.47
C CYS A 46 -9.01 6.18 7.77
N THR A 47 -8.24 5.86 8.80
CA THR A 47 -6.94 6.48 9.08
C THR A 47 -5.81 5.80 8.29
N ALA A 48 -4.70 6.53 8.10
CA ALA A 48 -3.50 5.94 7.52
C ALA A 48 -2.98 4.73 8.32
N ALA A 49 -3.04 4.80 9.65
CA ALA A 49 -2.65 3.70 10.53
C ALA A 49 -3.49 2.44 10.30
N GLU A 50 -4.81 2.58 10.18
CA GLU A 50 -5.72 1.45 9.94
C GLU A 50 -5.44 0.79 8.59
N HIS A 51 -5.31 1.58 7.53
CA HIS A 51 -5.04 1.05 6.19
C HIS A 51 -3.67 0.36 6.11
N ILE A 52 -2.61 1.00 6.63
CA ILE A 52 -1.27 0.41 6.63
C ILE A 52 -1.25 -0.88 7.46
N GLY A 53 -1.88 -0.88 8.63
CA GLY A 53 -1.99 -2.06 9.48
C GLY A 53 -2.78 -3.20 8.82
N GLU A 54 -3.81 -2.89 8.05
CA GLU A 54 -4.55 -3.87 7.24
C GLU A 54 -3.68 -4.47 6.13
N ILE A 55 -3.01 -3.63 5.33
CA ILE A 55 -2.15 -4.11 4.24
C ILE A 55 -0.95 -4.88 4.77
N PHE A 56 -0.36 -4.44 5.89
CA PHE A 56 0.71 -5.18 6.57
C PHE A 56 0.22 -6.56 7.02
N ARG A 57 -0.94 -6.63 7.67
CA ARG A 57 -1.55 -7.94 8.00
C ARG A 57 -1.80 -8.76 6.73
N ARG A 58 -2.43 -8.23 5.68
CA ARG A 58 -2.66 -9.01 4.45
C ARG A 58 -1.37 -9.55 3.83
N SER A 59 -0.31 -8.75 3.86
CA SER A 59 0.99 -9.10 3.30
C SER A 59 1.76 -10.13 4.15
N TYR A 60 1.67 -10.04 5.48
CA TYR A 60 2.51 -10.80 6.40
C TYR A 60 1.77 -11.85 7.25
N SER A 61 0.45 -11.74 7.44
CA SER A 61 -0.38 -12.72 8.17
C SER A 61 -0.90 -13.88 7.29
N LEU A 62 -0.39 -14.01 6.06
CA LEU A 62 -0.45 -15.23 5.24
C LEU A 62 0.91 -15.95 5.11
N ALA A 63 1.95 -15.51 5.83
CA ALA A 63 3.12 -16.36 6.08
C ALA A 63 2.74 -17.44 7.11
N LYS A 64 1.87 -18.39 6.73
CA LYS A 64 1.82 -19.68 7.40
C LYS A 64 3.19 -20.32 7.20
N THR A 65 3.83 -20.64 8.32
CA THR A 65 4.98 -21.54 8.39
C THR A 65 4.74 -22.75 7.50
N ALA A 66 5.62 -22.97 6.54
CA ALA A 66 5.87 -24.27 5.93
C ALA A 66 7.11 -24.86 6.60
#